data_AF-A0A398ADF8-F1
#
_entry.id   AF-A0A398ADF8-F1
#
_cell.length_a   1.000
_cell.length_b   1.000
_cell.length_c   1.000
_cell.angle_alpha   90.00
_cell.angle_beta   90.00
_cell.angle_gamma   90.00
#
_symmetry.space_group_name_H-M   'P 1'
#
loop_
_entity.id
_entity.type
_entity.pdbx_description
1 polymer ?
#
loop_
_entity_poly.entity_id
_entity_poly.type
_entity_poly.pdbx_seq_one_letter_code
_entity_poly.pdbx_strand_id
1 'polypeptide(L)'
;MARKICEMWREMKAITAMVVVQIATAVLNILFKLAVVDGMEPRVLVAYRLFFATLFMIPLSLIFQREKRPEFTWNLLLLALLSGLLGAVLPSIFTITGLALTSATFASAAAVLTPLITFVLAAFLRMESVRFGTREGKAKVFGTLFGVGGALIFIFYRGKDIHMWSTHIDLMNKSHDFSRDASHHISILGALFVFGGNFSYGFWLLLQVKVGKQFGGAYWNATLMNLTGSVVAVIIALCWNCDLKEWKLGWNIRLFTIAYASIVMSGMVIAVNAWCVESRGPLFVSVFSPVALVVVALVGSFILNETLHVGSIIGTVIIVGGLYLVLWGKNKEMKSITPTSDYIETNKTTSKDISLKNLPTLSTNVP
;
A
#
# COMPACT_ATOMS: atom_id res chain seq x y z
N MET A 1 7.18 6.81 -35.40
CA MET A 1 8.34 6.54 -34.52
C MET A 1 8.31 7.38 -33.24
N ALA A 2 8.13 8.71 -33.33
CA ALA A 2 8.05 9.61 -32.16
C ALA A 2 6.97 9.27 -31.12
N ARG A 3 5.78 8.81 -31.54
CA ARG A 3 4.69 8.41 -30.62
C ARG A 3 5.06 7.20 -29.75
N LYS A 4 5.67 6.17 -30.35
CA LYS A 4 6.20 4.98 -29.64
C LYS A 4 7.32 5.35 -28.66
N ILE A 5 8.21 6.27 -29.04
CA ILE A 5 9.29 6.73 -28.17
C ILE A 5 8.72 7.52 -26.97
N CYS A 6 7.72 8.37 -27.20
CA CYS A 6 7.04 9.12 -26.13
C CYS A 6 6.28 8.20 -25.16
N GLU A 7 5.60 7.18 -25.67
CA GLU A 7 4.93 6.15 -24.87
C GLU A 7 5.93 5.35 -24.03
N MET A 8 7.01 4.89 -24.63
CA MET A 8 8.08 4.15 -23.95
C MET A 8 8.75 4.99 -22.85
N TRP A 9 8.98 6.29 -23.12
CA TRP A 9 9.51 7.20 -22.10
C TRP A 9 8.53 7.43 -20.95
N ARG A 10 7.23 7.52 -21.24
CA ARG A 10 6.17 7.61 -20.22
C ARG A 10 6.03 6.32 -19.40
N GLU A 11 6.29 5.16 -20.00
CA GLU A 11 6.33 3.87 -19.29
C GLU A 11 7.51 3.79 -18.34
N MET A 12 8.72 4.09 -18.83
CA MET A 12 9.92 4.11 -18.00
C MET A 12 9.77 5.06 -16.81
N LYS A 13 9.21 6.26 -17.02
CA LYS A 13 8.94 7.20 -15.94
C LYS A 13 8.06 6.63 -14.84
N ALA A 14 6.95 5.98 -15.20
CA ALA A 14 6.02 5.41 -14.23
C ALA A 14 6.65 4.23 -13.47
N ILE A 15 7.43 3.39 -14.16
CA ILE A 15 8.15 2.27 -13.55
C ILE A 15 9.20 2.79 -12.56
N THR A 16 10.04 3.75 -12.98
CA THR A 16 11.05 4.35 -12.10
C THR A 16 10.41 5.02 -10.88
N ALA A 17 9.33 5.78 -11.07
CA ALA A 17 8.62 6.43 -9.97
C ALA A 17 8.07 5.40 -8.95
N MET A 18 7.51 4.29 -9.43
CA MET A 18 7.03 3.23 -8.55
C MET A 18 8.16 2.52 -7.82
N VAL A 19 9.29 2.24 -8.46
CA VAL A 19 10.46 1.66 -7.77
C VAL A 19 10.96 2.60 -6.67
N VAL A 20 11.04 3.91 -6.92
CA VAL A 20 11.40 4.91 -5.91
C VAL A 20 10.42 4.89 -4.73
N VAL A 21 9.11 4.78 -4.99
CA VAL A 21 8.09 4.65 -3.93
C VAL A 21 8.34 3.42 -3.05
N GLN A 22 8.68 2.28 -3.65
CA GLN A 22 8.91 1.04 -2.90
C GLN A 22 10.21 1.09 -2.10
N ILE A 23 11.27 1.67 -2.66
CA ILE A 23 12.52 1.92 -1.93
C ILE A 23 12.24 2.87 -0.76
N ALA A 24 11.48 3.95 -0.99
CA ALA A 24 11.14 4.90 0.07
C ALA A 24 10.34 4.23 1.21
N THR A 25 9.43 3.32 0.85
CA THR A 25 8.65 2.51 1.80
C THR A 25 9.54 1.52 2.55
N ALA A 26 10.53 0.92 1.89
CA ALA A 26 11.47 0.01 2.54
C ALA A 26 12.36 0.73 3.57
N VAL A 27 12.89 1.89 3.21
CA VAL A 27 13.67 2.75 4.12
C VAL A 27 12.84 3.13 5.35
N LEU A 28 11.54 3.41 5.17
CA LEU A 28 10.65 3.72 6.30
C LEU A 28 10.59 2.59 7.32
N ASN A 29 10.41 1.34 6.88
CA ASN A 29 10.30 0.19 7.80
C ASN A 29 11.58 0.01 8.62
N ILE A 30 12.73 0.27 8.01
CA ILE A 30 14.03 0.24 8.69
C ILE A 30 14.15 1.39 9.70
N LEU A 31 13.78 2.60 9.29
CA LEU A 31 13.78 3.76 10.18
C LEU A 31 12.84 3.60 11.38
N PHE A 32 11.69 2.94 11.20
CA PHE A 32 10.81 2.58 12.32
C PHE A 32 11.46 1.60 13.28
N LYS A 33 12.15 0.57 12.77
CA LYS A 33 12.87 -0.37 13.64
C LYS A 33 13.97 0.34 14.43
N LEU A 34 14.77 1.18 13.76
CA LEU A 34 15.83 1.97 14.40
C LEU A 34 15.27 2.93 15.47
N ALA A 35 14.17 3.61 15.19
CA ALA A 35 13.54 4.52 16.15
C ALA A 35 13.04 3.78 17.41
N VAL A 36 12.47 2.59 17.25
CA VAL A 36 12.01 1.79 18.41
C VAL A 36 13.18 1.22 19.19
N VAL A 37 14.24 0.76 18.52
CA VAL A 37 15.49 0.30 19.17
C VAL A 37 16.13 1.42 19.98
N ASP A 38 16.13 2.66 19.45
CA ASP A 38 16.61 3.85 20.17
C ASP A 38 15.75 4.18 21.41
N GLY A 39 14.65 3.47 21.66
CA GLY A 39 13.79 3.62 22.83
C GLY A 39 12.61 4.56 22.61
N MET A 40 12.20 4.79 21.34
CA MET A 40 11.00 5.58 21.06
C MET A 40 9.74 4.74 21.20
N GLU A 41 8.77 5.24 21.96
CA GLU A 41 7.49 4.57 22.12
C GLU A 41 6.69 4.57 20.81
N PRO A 42 6.18 3.41 20.33
CA PRO A 42 5.42 3.30 19.07
C PRO A 42 4.21 4.25 18.98
N ARG A 43 3.51 4.46 20.09
CA ARG A 43 2.29 5.30 20.15
C ARG A 43 2.61 6.77 19.90
N VAL A 44 3.60 7.31 20.61
CA VAL A 44 4.10 8.68 20.43
C VAL A 44 4.65 8.88 19.02
N LEU A 45 5.36 7.88 18.47
CA LEU A 45 5.84 7.92 17.08
C LEU A 45 4.69 8.08 16.08
N VAL A 46 3.63 7.29 16.22
CA VAL A 46 2.45 7.40 15.34
C VAL A 46 1.75 8.74 15.50
N ALA A 47 1.60 9.25 16.72
CA ALA A 47 0.99 10.55 16.98
C ALA A 47 1.74 11.68 16.26
N TYR A 48 3.07 11.77 16.43
CA TYR A 48 3.88 12.76 15.74
C TYR A 48 3.84 12.59 14.23
N ARG A 49 3.96 11.35 13.74
CA ARG A 49 3.90 11.07 12.29
C ARG A 49 2.63 11.60 11.66
N LEU A 50 1.48 11.32 12.27
CA LEU A 50 0.16 11.75 11.74
C LEU A 50 -0.05 13.25 11.89
N PHE A 51 0.44 13.85 12.97
CA PHE A 51 0.39 15.31 13.17
C PHE A 51 1.17 16.05 12.08
N PHE A 52 2.44 15.71 11.88
CA PHE A 52 3.28 16.33 10.84
C PHE A 52 2.79 16.00 9.42
N ALA A 53 2.27 14.79 9.21
CA ALA A 53 1.66 14.41 7.93
C ALA A 53 0.44 15.30 7.62
N THR A 54 -0.39 15.57 8.62
CA THR A 54 -1.54 16.46 8.49
C THR A 54 -1.11 17.88 8.17
N LEU A 55 -0.15 18.41 8.92
CA LEU A 55 0.39 19.76 8.71
C LEU A 55 0.96 19.94 7.30
N PHE A 56 1.61 18.91 6.76
CA PHE A 56 2.14 18.91 5.39
C PHE A 56 1.06 18.72 4.31
N MET A 57 0.04 17.89 4.57
CA MET A 57 -0.99 17.54 3.58
C MET A 57 -2.08 18.60 3.44
N ILE A 58 -2.39 19.37 4.50
CA ILE A 58 -3.36 20.47 4.45
C ILE A 58 -3.03 21.47 3.32
N PRO A 59 -1.83 22.08 3.24
CA PRO A 59 -1.54 23.03 2.16
C PRO A 59 -1.55 22.34 0.78
N LEU A 60 -1.06 21.11 0.69
CA LEU A 60 -1.02 20.36 -0.58
C LEU A 60 -2.44 20.10 -1.10
N SER A 61 -3.35 19.68 -0.23
CA SER A 61 -4.75 19.43 -0.59
C SER A 61 -5.50 20.71 -1.00
N LEU A 62 -5.23 21.84 -0.34
CA LEU A 62 -5.81 23.15 -0.69
C LEU A 62 -5.32 23.69 -2.03
N ILE A 63 -4.07 23.41 -2.42
CA ILE A 63 -3.49 23.85 -3.70
C ILE A 63 -3.95 22.94 -4.84
N PHE A 64 -3.83 21.62 -4.69
CA PHE A 64 -4.07 20.67 -5.78
C PHE A 64 -5.53 20.25 -5.95
N GLN A 65 -6.38 20.36 -4.92
CA GLN A 65 -7.77 19.90 -4.96
C GLN A 65 -8.76 20.97 -4.46
N ARG A 66 -8.46 22.25 -4.69
CA ARG A 66 -9.30 23.39 -4.28
C ARG A 66 -10.76 23.28 -4.75
N GLU A 67 -10.97 22.76 -5.96
CA GLU A 67 -12.29 22.62 -6.58
C GLU A 67 -13.05 21.38 -6.14
N LYS A 68 -12.36 20.38 -5.56
CA LYS A 68 -12.96 19.11 -5.13
C LYS A 68 -13.11 19.03 -3.61
N ARG A 69 -13.46 20.15 -2.97
CA ARG A 69 -13.75 20.18 -1.54
C ARG A 69 -14.96 19.30 -1.25
N PRO A 70 -14.89 18.38 -0.28
CA PRO A 70 -16.06 17.65 0.17
C PRO A 70 -16.92 18.58 1.01
N GLU A 71 -18.19 18.24 1.04
CA GLU A 71 -19.14 18.85 1.93
C GLU A 71 -18.94 18.29 3.33
N PHE A 72 -18.62 19.15 4.29
CA PHE A 72 -18.39 18.75 5.66
C PHE A 72 -19.71 18.39 6.35
N THR A 73 -20.13 17.13 6.19
CA THR A 73 -21.27 16.55 6.92
C THR A 73 -20.77 15.80 8.16
N TRP A 74 -21.59 15.73 9.22
CA TRP A 74 -21.29 14.91 10.40
C TRP A 74 -21.00 13.44 10.05
N ASN A 75 -21.73 12.87 9.09
CA ASN A 75 -21.49 11.51 8.61
C ASN A 75 -20.09 11.36 7.97
N LEU A 76 -19.64 12.38 7.22
CA LEU A 76 -18.31 12.40 6.63
C LEU A 76 -17.23 12.44 7.72
N LEU A 77 -17.43 13.23 8.78
CA LEU A 77 -16.51 13.33 9.90
C LEU A 77 -16.39 12.00 10.65
N LEU A 78 -17.52 11.33 10.94
CA LEU A 78 -17.52 10.02 11.59
C LEU A 78 -16.83 8.96 10.72
N LEU A 79 -17.08 9.01 9.41
CA LEU A 79 -16.46 8.09 8.47
C LEU A 79 -14.95 8.37 8.31
N ALA A 80 -14.54 9.65 8.32
CA ALA A 80 -13.14 10.07 8.36
C ALA A 80 -12.48 9.55 9.64
N LEU A 81 -13.13 9.70 10.80
CA LEU A 81 -12.62 9.21 12.07
C LEU A 81 -12.41 7.70 12.06
N LEU A 82 -13.39 6.94 11.55
CA LEU A 82 -13.26 5.49 11.40
C LEU A 82 -12.14 5.12 10.42
N SER A 83 -11.99 5.89 9.34
CA SER A 83 -10.89 5.71 8.39
C SER A 83 -9.51 6.02 8.99
N GLY A 84 -9.40 7.06 9.82
CA GLY A 84 -8.18 7.43 10.53
C GLY A 84 -7.80 6.36 11.55
N LEU A 85 -8.77 5.87 12.32
CA LEU A 85 -8.54 4.80 13.30
C LEU A 85 -8.07 3.51 12.62
N LEU A 86 -8.81 3.02 11.62
CA LEU A 86 -8.57 1.71 11.02
C LEU A 86 -7.47 1.71 9.95
N GLY A 87 -7.24 2.85 9.28
CA GLY A 87 -6.27 2.99 8.18
C GLY A 87 -4.94 3.59 8.60
N ALA A 88 -4.95 4.48 9.59
CA ALA A 88 -3.75 5.18 10.02
C ALA A 88 -3.26 4.72 11.40
N VAL A 89 -4.10 4.78 12.42
CA VAL A 89 -3.66 4.61 13.82
C VAL A 89 -3.39 3.15 14.16
N LEU A 90 -4.39 2.27 14.09
CA LEU A 90 -4.26 0.87 14.48
C LEU A 90 -3.22 0.12 13.63
N PRO A 91 -3.19 0.22 12.28
CA PRO A 91 -2.17 -0.44 11.50
C PRO A 91 -0.77 0.06 11.83
N SER A 92 -0.57 1.36 12.03
CA SER A 92 0.75 1.91 12.34
C SER A 92 1.22 1.45 13.73
N ILE A 93 0.38 1.56 14.76
CA ILE A 93 0.75 1.14 16.13
C ILE A 93 1.08 -0.36 16.14
N PHE A 94 0.20 -1.19 15.60
CA PHE A 94 0.39 -2.64 15.62
C PHE A 94 1.57 -3.09 14.75
N THR A 95 1.81 -2.46 13.60
CA THR A 95 2.97 -2.80 12.77
C THR A 95 4.27 -2.34 13.45
N ILE A 96 4.29 -1.17 14.09
CA ILE A 96 5.48 -0.66 14.77
C ILE A 96 5.81 -1.46 16.04
N THR A 97 4.80 -1.81 16.83
CA THR A 97 4.98 -2.71 17.99
C THR A 97 5.35 -4.12 17.53
N GLY A 98 4.70 -4.61 16.47
CA GLY A 98 4.94 -5.93 15.91
C GLY A 98 6.35 -6.10 15.33
N LEU A 99 6.84 -5.12 14.56
CA LEU A 99 8.22 -5.18 14.06
C LEU A 99 9.24 -5.02 15.18
N ALA A 100 8.94 -4.27 16.25
CA ALA A 100 9.82 -4.16 17.41
C ALA A 100 10.06 -5.53 18.06
N LEU A 101 8.99 -6.31 18.24
CA LEU A 101 9.00 -7.67 18.80
C LEU A 101 9.45 -8.77 17.82
N THR A 102 9.56 -8.45 16.53
CA THR A 102 9.98 -9.38 15.47
C THR A 102 11.10 -8.75 14.64
N SER A 103 10.92 -8.65 13.32
CA SER A 103 11.88 -8.08 12.38
C SER A 103 11.18 -7.19 11.34
N ALA A 104 11.90 -6.25 10.74
CA ALA A 104 11.37 -5.40 9.67
C ALA A 104 10.99 -6.24 8.45
N THR A 105 11.77 -7.30 8.20
CA THR A 105 11.55 -8.26 7.13
C THR A 105 10.30 -9.12 7.35
N PHE A 106 10.02 -9.56 8.58
CA PHE A 106 8.78 -10.26 8.92
C PHE A 106 7.55 -9.38 8.71
N ALA A 107 7.57 -8.14 9.22
CA ALA A 107 6.46 -7.21 9.07
C ALA A 107 6.15 -6.91 7.59
N SER A 108 7.19 -6.72 6.78
CA SER A 108 7.06 -6.49 5.34
C SER A 108 6.51 -7.71 4.60
N ALA A 109 6.90 -8.92 4.99
CA ALA A 109 6.40 -10.15 4.39
C ALA A 109 4.92 -10.37 4.74
N ALA A 110 4.55 -10.13 6.00
CA ALA A 110 3.17 -10.24 6.43
C ALA A 110 2.27 -9.22 5.73
N ALA A 111 2.77 -8.02 5.41
CA ALA A 111 2.01 -7.02 4.66
C ALA A 111 1.58 -7.51 3.26
N VAL A 112 2.32 -8.43 2.63
CA VAL A 112 1.94 -9.08 1.37
C VAL A 112 0.66 -9.92 1.51
N LEU A 113 0.29 -10.33 2.72
CA LEU A 113 -0.95 -11.07 3.02
C LEU A 113 -2.19 -10.17 3.11
N THR A 114 -2.01 -8.85 3.18
CA THR A 114 -3.10 -7.87 3.27
C THR A 114 -4.19 -8.06 2.21
N PRO A 115 -3.89 -8.26 0.90
CA PRO A 115 -4.93 -8.45 -0.11
C PRO A 115 -5.78 -9.70 0.14
N LEU A 116 -5.18 -10.77 0.65
CA LEU A 116 -5.92 -11.98 1.02
C LEU A 116 -6.85 -11.72 2.20
N ILE A 117 -6.33 -11.10 3.28
CA ILE A 117 -7.14 -10.75 4.46
C ILE A 117 -8.32 -9.86 4.04
N THR A 118 -8.08 -8.91 3.15
CA THR A 118 -9.09 -8.02 2.59
C THR A 118 -10.15 -8.79 1.80
N PHE A 119 -9.76 -9.76 0.97
CA PHE A 119 -10.69 -10.59 0.21
C PHE A 119 -11.55 -11.47 1.12
N VAL A 120 -10.96 -12.09 2.14
CA VAL A 120 -11.68 -12.87 3.15
C VAL A 120 -12.70 -12.00 3.87
N LEU A 121 -12.29 -10.80 4.32
CA LEU A 121 -13.18 -9.82 4.93
C LEU A 121 -14.32 -9.38 3.99
N ALA A 122 -14.03 -9.15 2.71
CA ALA A 122 -15.04 -8.78 1.72
C ALA A 122 -16.10 -9.88 1.54
N ALA A 123 -15.67 -11.14 1.54
CA ALA A 123 -16.56 -12.30 1.47
C ALA A 123 -17.43 -12.42 2.72
N PHE A 124 -16.86 -12.27 3.92
CA PHE A 124 -17.61 -12.27 5.19
C PHE A 124 -18.64 -11.13 5.27
N LEU A 125 -18.28 -9.94 4.82
CA LEU A 125 -19.17 -8.77 4.79
C LEU A 125 -20.15 -8.79 3.61
N ARG A 126 -20.13 -9.84 2.78
CA ARG A 126 -20.96 -10.00 1.57
C ARG A 126 -20.93 -8.77 0.64
N MET A 127 -19.80 -8.07 0.61
CA MET A 127 -19.64 -6.81 -0.11
C MET A 127 -19.32 -6.99 -1.60
N GLU A 128 -18.85 -8.17 -2.01
CA GLU A 128 -18.65 -8.52 -3.41
C GLU A 128 -19.26 -9.89 -3.74
N SER A 129 -20.05 -9.95 -4.82
CA SER A 129 -20.26 -11.21 -5.53
C SER A 129 -18.96 -11.51 -6.26
N VAL A 130 -18.13 -12.37 -5.68
CA VAL A 130 -16.88 -12.76 -6.33
C VAL A 130 -17.26 -13.45 -7.64
N ARG A 131 -17.04 -12.76 -8.77
CA ARG A 131 -17.29 -13.30 -10.10
C ARG A 131 -16.18 -14.30 -10.44
N PHE A 132 -16.23 -15.49 -9.85
CA PHE A 132 -15.31 -16.62 -10.09
C PHE A 132 -15.42 -17.23 -11.51
N GLY A 133 -16.34 -16.74 -12.34
CA GLY A 133 -16.70 -17.35 -13.62
C GLY A 133 -15.73 -17.07 -14.77
N THR A 134 -14.94 -16.00 -14.74
CA THR A 134 -14.05 -15.64 -15.87
C THR A 134 -12.66 -16.27 -15.72
N ARG A 135 -12.07 -16.68 -16.85
CA ARG A 135 -10.73 -17.29 -16.90
C ARG A 135 -9.66 -16.34 -16.32
N GLU A 136 -9.92 -15.04 -16.36
CA GLU A 136 -9.02 -14.01 -15.82
C GLU A 136 -9.22 -13.77 -14.31
N GLY A 137 -10.45 -13.88 -13.80
CA GLY A 137 -10.73 -13.89 -12.36
C GLY A 137 -10.00 -15.05 -11.66
N LYS A 138 -9.97 -16.22 -12.29
CA LYS A 138 -9.20 -17.38 -11.82
C LYS A 138 -7.69 -17.07 -11.75
N ALA A 139 -7.11 -16.45 -12.78
CA ALA A 139 -5.68 -16.10 -12.78
C ALA A 139 -5.30 -15.10 -11.66
N LYS A 140 -6.18 -14.13 -11.34
CA LYS A 140 -5.98 -13.19 -10.22
C LYS A 140 -6.04 -13.88 -8.86
N VAL A 141 -6.96 -14.81 -8.68
CA VAL A 141 -7.07 -15.59 -7.43
C VAL A 141 -5.85 -16.49 -7.27
N PHE A 142 -5.44 -17.22 -8.31
CA PHE A 142 -4.25 -18.08 -8.26
C PHE A 142 -2.97 -17.27 -8.01
N GLY A 143 -2.79 -16.13 -8.68
CA GLY A 143 -1.63 -15.29 -8.45
C GLY A 143 -1.58 -14.69 -7.03
N THR A 144 -2.72 -14.31 -6.46
CA THR A 144 -2.83 -13.92 -5.05
C THR A 144 -2.50 -15.09 -4.12
N LEU A 145 -3.01 -16.30 -4.42
CA LEU A 145 -2.72 -17.51 -3.64
C LEU A 145 -1.22 -17.86 -3.66
N PHE A 146 -0.56 -17.73 -4.81
CA PHE A 146 0.89 -17.93 -4.95
C PHE A 146 1.68 -16.85 -4.19
N GLY A 147 1.27 -15.58 -4.26
CA GLY A 147 1.90 -14.50 -3.49
C GLY A 147 1.76 -14.71 -1.97
N VAL A 148 0.59 -15.14 -1.53
CA VAL A 148 0.32 -15.53 -0.13
C VAL A 148 1.16 -16.74 0.26
N GLY A 149 1.16 -17.79 -0.55
CA GLY A 149 1.95 -18.99 -0.28
C GLY A 149 3.43 -18.67 -0.17
N GLY A 150 3.95 -17.83 -1.07
CA GLY A 150 5.32 -17.33 -0.99
C GLY A 150 5.61 -16.52 0.28
N ALA A 151 4.68 -15.66 0.70
CA ALA A 151 4.80 -14.90 1.96
C ALA A 151 4.73 -15.81 3.20
N LEU A 152 3.87 -16.83 3.21
CA LEU A 152 3.79 -17.80 4.30
C LEU A 152 5.06 -18.65 4.39
N ILE A 153 5.61 -19.09 3.25
CA ILE A 153 6.90 -19.80 3.20
C ILE A 153 8.01 -18.87 3.70
N PHE A 154 8.04 -17.62 3.26
CA PHE A 154 9.01 -16.63 3.71
C PHE A 154 8.99 -16.45 5.23
N ILE A 155 7.80 -16.43 5.83
CA ILE A 155 7.60 -16.20 7.26
C ILE A 155 7.89 -17.46 8.10
N PHE A 156 7.32 -18.60 7.72
CA PHE A 156 7.27 -19.79 8.57
C PHE A 156 8.36 -20.81 8.24
N TYR A 157 8.91 -20.82 7.02
CA TYR A 157 9.93 -21.80 6.65
C TYR A 157 11.33 -21.30 7.05
N ARG A 158 11.74 -21.64 8.27
CA ARG A 158 13.13 -21.49 8.70
C ARG A 158 13.94 -22.71 8.27
N GLY A 159 14.62 -22.59 7.14
CA GLY A 159 15.66 -23.52 6.71
C GLY A 159 17.02 -23.17 7.33
N LYS A 160 18.11 -23.65 6.73
CA LYS A 160 19.48 -23.31 7.13
C LYS A 160 19.69 -21.78 7.12
N ASP A 161 20.39 -21.27 8.13
CA ASP A 161 20.75 -19.86 8.19
C ASP A 161 21.73 -19.52 7.06
N ILE A 162 21.44 -18.43 6.37
CA ILE A 162 22.28 -17.90 5.31
C ILE A 162 22.90 -16.62 5.84
N HIS A 163 24.12 -16.74 6.37
CA HIS A 163 24.98 -15.59 6.57
C HIS A 163 25.48 -15.14 5.20
N MET A 164 24.76 -14.22 4.54
CA MET A 164 25.17 -13.72 3.23
C MET A 164 26.52 -13.00 3.31
N TRP A 165 26.79 -12.26 4.40
CA TRP A 165 28.02 -11.49 4.62
C TRP A 165 28.35 -11.36 6.12
N SER A 166 29.64 -11.25 6.45
CA SER A 166 30.15 -10.97 7.80
C SER A 166 30.81 -9.60 7.83
N THR A 167 30.13 -8.54 8.32
CA THR A 167 30.76 -7.22 8.49
C THR A 167 30.08 -6.33 9.54
N HIS A 168 30.73 -6.22 10.71
CA HIS A 168 31.19 -5.06 11.49
C HIS A 168 30.47 -3.67 11.54
N ILE A 169 29.32 -3.43 10.90
CA ILE A 169 28.57 -2.18 11.12
C ILE A 169 27.53 -2.42 12.22
N ASP A 170 27.97 -2.37 13.46
CA ASP A 170 27.12 -2.57 14.63
C ASP A 170 26.51 -1.25 15.10
N LEU A 171 25.48 -0.77 14.39
CA LEU A 171 24.72 0.41 14.81
C LEU A 171 23.83 0.15 16.04
N MET A 172 23.72 -1.10 16.49
CA MET A 172 22.93 -1.53 17.66
C MET A 172 23.73 -1.42 18.97
N ASN A 173 25.02 -1.06 18.91
CA ASN A 173 25.89 -1.10 20.08
C ASN A 173 25.88 0.22 20.86
N LYS A 174 24.80 0.46 21.62
CA LYS A 174 24.86 1.27 22.85
C LYS A 174 23.66 1.04 23.79
N SER A 175 23.98 0.44 24.94
CA SER A 175 23.37 0.60 26.28
C SER A 175 21.89 0.23 26.50
N HIS A 176 21.61 -0.97 27.03
CA HIS A 176 21.46 -1.25 28.47
C HIS A 176 20.97 -2.70 28.69
N ASP A 177 21.38 -3.30 29.80
CA ASP A 177 21.02 -4.65 30.28
C ASP A 177 19.51 -4.98 30.19
N PHE A 178 19.09 -5.59 29.09
CA PHE A 178 17.93 -6.47 29.08
C PHE A 178 18.40 -7.88 28.74
N SER A 179 18.42 -8.70 29.79
CA SER A 179 18.54 -10.14 29.84
C SER A 179 18.53 -10.85 28.48
N ARG A 180 19.69 -11.44 28.18
CA ARG A 180 19.96 -12.47 27.19
C ARG A 180 18.84 -13.52 27.13
N ASP A 181 18.02 -13.42 26.09
CA ASP A 181 17.64 -14.57 25.26
C ASP A 181 17.66 -14.10 23.80
N ALA A 182 18.88 -13.84 23.32
CA ALA A 182 19.17 -13.51 21.93
C ALA A 182 19.12 -14.77 21.06
N SER A 183 18.01 -15.50 21.19
CA SER A 183 17.55 -16.42 20.17
C SER A 183 16.56 -15.62 19.32
N HIS A 184 16.86 -15.45 18.03
CA HIS A 184 16.01 -14.77 17.04
C HIS A 184 14.66 -15.49 16.88
N HIS A 185 13.83 -15.65 17.91
CA HIS A 185 12.48 -16.18 17.80
C HIS A 185 11.53 -15.05 17.44
N ILE A 186 10.78 -15.23 16.35
CA ILE A 186 9.61 -14.40 16.07
C ILE A 186 8.68 -14.56 17.27
N SER A 187 8.54 -13.50 18.08
CA SER A 187 7.62 -13.52 19.21
C SER A 187 6.20 -13.70 18.67
N ILE A 188 5.47 -14.70 19.18
CA ILE A 188 4.07 -14.97 18.80
C ILE A 188 3.23 -13.70 19.00
N LEU A 189 3.50 -12.96 20.08
CA LEU A 189 2.84 -11.69 20.37
C LEU A 189 3.12 -10.64 19.27
N GLY A 190 4.37 -10.54 18.83
CA GLY A 190 4.74 -9.64 17.74
C GLY A 190 4.08 -10.02 16.41
N ALA A 191 4.00 -11.32 16.10
CA ALA A 191 3.25 -11.81 14.94
C ALA A 191 1.76 -11.43 15.01
N LEU A 192 1.11 -11.65 16.17
CA LEU A 192 -0.29 -11.28 16.39
C LEU A 192 -0.53 -9.79 16.16
N PHE A 193 0.37 -8.92 16.64
CA PHE A 193 0.29 -7.49 16.37
C PHE A 193 0.38 -7.19 14.87
N VAL A 194 1.39 -7.71 14.16
CA VAL A 194 1.52 -7.47 12.71
C VAL A 194 0.28 -7.94 11.94
N PHE A 195 -0.24 -9.13 12.25
CA PHE A 195 -1.47 -9.64 11.62
C PHE A 195 -2.69 -8.81 11.97
N GLY A 196 -2.82 -8.35 13.22
CA GLY A 196 -3.86 -7.41 13.65
C GLY A 196 -3.79 -6.08 12.89
N GLY A 197 -2.57 -5.56 12.64
CA GLY A 197 -2.34 -4.37 11.83
C GLY A 197 -2.80 -4.56 10.39
N ASN A 198 -2.43 -5.68 9.76
CA ASN A 198 -2.85 -6.03 8.41
C ASN A 198 -4.37 -6.26 8.30
N PHE A 199 -4.98 -6.81 9.34
CA PHE A 199 -6.44 -6.98 9.42
C PHE A 199 -7.16 -5.64 9.49
N SER A 200 -6.72 -4.73 10.37
CA SER A 200 -7.26 -3.37 10.47
C SER A 200 -7.12 -2.63 9.13
N TYR A 201 -5.94 -2.72 8.50
CA TYR A 201 -5.70 -2.08 7.21
C TYR A 201 -6.55 -2.71 6.09
N GLY A 202 -6.74 -4.03 6.09
CA GLY A 202 -7.64 -4.71 5.15
C GLY A 202 -9.09 -4.25 5.30
N PHE A 203 -9.57 -4.07 6.53
CA PHE A 203 -10.89 -3.49 6.76
C PHE A 203 -10.98 -2.04 6.26
N TRP A 204 -9.94 -1.24 6.49
CA TRP A 204 -9.85 0.11 5.95
C TRP A 204 -9.92 0.13 4.42
N LEU A 205 -9.26 -0.80 3.71
CA LEU A 205 -9.37 -0.89 2.25
C LEU A 205 -10.82 -1.08 1.78
N LEU A 206 -11.63 -1.88 2.50
CA LEU A 206 -13.05 -2.05 2.21
C LEU A 206 -13.86 -0.79 2.49
N LEU A 207 -13.55 -0.09 3.59
CA LEU A 207 -14.15 1.19 3.93
C LEU A 207 -13.84 2.24 2.86
N GLN A 208 -12.60 2.22 2.34
CA GLN A 208 -12.08 3.17 1.38
C GLN A 208 -12.85 3.18 0.06
N VAL A 209 -13.40 2.03 -0.36
CA VAL A 209 -14.26 1.94 -1.56
C VAL A 209 -15.56 2.75 -1.39
N LYS A 210 -16.10 2.81 -0.17
CA LYS A 210 -17.31 3.60 0.15
C LYS A 210 -16.97 5.08 0.34
N VAL A 211 -15.90 5.35 1.08
CA VAL A 211 -15.34 6.69 1.39
C VAL A 211 -14.88 7.43 0.13
N GLY A 212 -14.20 6.74 -0.78
CA GLY A 212 -13.58 7.36 -1.96
C GLY A 212 -14.57 8.08 -2.87
N LYS A 213 -15.86 7.71 -2.83
CA LYS A 213 -16.93 8.40 -3.58
C LYS A 213 -17.36 9.73 -2.95
N GLN A 214 -17.16 9.90 -1.64
CA GLN A 214 -17.63 11.06 -0.88
C GLN A 214 -16.53 12.10 -0.61
N PHE A 215 -15.24 11.70 -0.61
CA PHE A 215 -14.15 12.52 -0.10
C PHE A 215 -13.50 13.52 -1.08
N GLY A 216 -14.08 13.74 -2.26
CA GLY A 216 -13.62 14.78 -3.20
C GLY A 216 -12.25 14.54 -3.86
N GLY A 217 -11.35 13.72 -3.30
CA GLY A 217 -10.10 13.35 -3.96
C GLY A 217 -9.08 12.67 -3.04
N ALA A 218 -8.02 12.12 -3.65
CA ALA A 218 -7.00 11.36 -2.93
C ALA A 218 -6.26 12.16 -1.85
N TYR A 219 -5.91 13.43 -2.12
CA TYR A 219 -5.19 14.27 -1.16
C TYR A 219 -6.08 14.63 0.02
N TRP A 220 -7.35 14.94 -0.24
CA TRP A 220 -8.25 15.33 0.83
C TRP A 220 -8.70 14.17 1.71
N ASN A 221 -8.90 13.01 1.09
CA ASN A 221 -9.07 11.75 1.81
C ASN A 221 -7.88 11.44 2.73
N ALA A 222 -6.66 11.52 2.21
CA ALA A 222 -5.45 11.34 3.03
C ALA A 222 -5.31 12.40 4.13
N THR A 223 -5.68 13.65 3.85
CA THR A 223 -5.62 14.74 4.85
C THR A 223 -6.60 14.51 5.98
N LEU A 224 -7.86 14.20 5.67
CA LEU A 224 -8.89 13.94 6.69
C LEU A 224 -8.60 12.66 7.49
N MET A 225 -8.10 11.62 6.84
CA MET A 225 -7.63 10.39 7.51
C MET A 225 -6.48 10.68 8.47
N ASN A 226 -5.46 11.44 8.04
CA ASN A 226 -4.32 11.78 8.88
C ASN A 226 -4.72 12.73 10.02
N LEU A 227 -5.61 13.69 9.77
CA LEU A 227 -6.10 14.64 10.77
C LEU A 227 -6.85 13.92 11.88
N THR A 228 -7.87 13.15 11.52
CA THR A 228 -8.67 12.39 12.49
C THR A 228 -7.84 11.30 13.16
N GLY A 229 -6.95 10.64 12.42
CA GLY A 229 -5.99 9.70 12.96
C GLY A 229 -5.03 10.33 13.96
N SER A 230 -4.55 11.56 13.71
CA SER A 230 -3.68 12.29 14.64
C SER A 230 -4.40 12.57 15.96
N VAL A 231 -5.66 13.01 15.92
CA VAL A 231 -6.47 13.25 17.12
C VAL A 231 -6.62 11.96 17.93
N VAL A 232 -7.02 10.88 17.27
CA VAL A 232 -7.17 9.56 17.92
C VAL A 232 -5.86 9.03 18.47
N ALA A 233 -4.75 9.17 17.74
CA ALA A 233 -3.43 8.71 18.16
C ALA A 233 -2.94 9.47 19.41
N VAL A 234 -3.17 10.79 19.47
CA VAL A 234 -2.84 11.60 20.65
C VAL A 234 -3.69 11.16 21.85
N ILE A 235 -5.00 10.96 21.66
CA ILE A 235 -5.88 10.48 22.74
C ILE A 235 -5.38 9.11 23.25
N ILE A 236 -5.10 8.16 22.36
CA ILE A 236 -4.61 6.82 22.75
C ILE A 236 -3.27 6.91 23.48
N ALA A 237 -2.35 7.75 23.00
CA ALA A 237 -1.04 7.94 23.64
C ALA A 237 -1.18 8.52 25.05
N LEU A 238 -2.00 9.57 25.22
CA LEU A 238 -2.27 10.19 26.52
C LEU A 238 -3.01 9.26 27.49
N CYS A 239 -3.94 8.45 27.00
CA CYS A 239 -4.68 7.50 27.84
C CYS A 239 -3.81 6.35 28.37
N TRP A 240 -2.76 5.95 27.63
CA TRP A 240 -1.93 4.82 28.04
C TRP A 240 -0.72 5.27 28.87
N ASN A 241 0.03 6.26 28.39
CA ASN A 241 1.22 6.78 29.04
C ASN A 241 1.17 8.32 29.02
N CYS A 242 0.87 8.91 30.18
CA CYS A 242 0.89 10.37 30.39
C CYS A 242 2.29 10.91 30.74
N ASP A 243 3.34 10.09 30.60
CA ASP A 243 4.69 10.51 30.94
C ASP A 243 5.26 11.45 29.88
N LEU A 244 5.29 12.75 30.20
CA LEU A 244 5.84 13.81 29.35
C LEU A 244 7.31 13.57 28.94
N LYS A 245 8.03 12.66 29.60
CA LYS A 245 9.39 12.25 29.24
C LYS A 245 9.42 11.48 27.92
N GLU A 246 8.42 10.64 27.63
CA GLU A 246 8.33 9.86 26.38
C GLU A 246 8.00 10.76 25.18
N TRP A 247 7.36 11.90 25.44
CA TRP A 247 7.05 12.94 24.44
C TRP A 247 8.24 13.87 24.13
N LYS A 248 9.34 13.80 24.88
CA LYS A 248 10.52 14.62 24.58
C LYS A 248 11.20 14.11 23.32
N LEU A 249 11.04 14.86 22.23
CA LEU A 249 11.68 14.58 20.97
C LEU A 249 13.06 15.27 20.90
N GLY A 250 14.12 14.46 20.88
CA GLY A 250 15.49 14.94 20.67
C GLY A 250 15.86 15.07 19.19
N TRP A 251 16.92 15.82 18.90
CA TRP A 251 17.53 15.97 17.56
C TRP A 251 18.33 14.72 17.14
N ASN A 252 17.66 13.56 17.14
CA ASN A 252 18.26 12.24 16.89
C ASN A 252 17.53 11.52 15.75
N ILE A 253 17.86 10.23 15.56
CA ILE A 253 17.20 9.32 14.60
C ILE A 253 15.67 9.35 14.71
N ARG A 254 15.13 9.56 15.92
CA ARG A 254 13.69 9.69 16.18
C ARG A 254 13.04 10.82 15.36
N LEU A 255 13.63 12.03 15.42
CA LEU A 255 13.12 13.19 14.67
C LEU A 255 13.25 12.96 13.16
N PHE A 256 14.39 12.41 12.73
CA PHE A 256 14.61 12.08 11.32
C PHE A 256 13.58 11.08 10.79
N THR A 257 13.31 10.01 11.55
CA THR A 257 12.30 9.00 11.21
C THR A 257 10.91 9.63 11.08
N ILE A 258 10.50 10.49 12.01
CA ILE A 258 9.21 11.19 11.93
C ILE A 258 9.16 12.09 10.69
N ALA A 259 10.19 12.93 10.47
CA ALA A 259 10.22 13.85 9.34
C ALA A 259 10.17 13.09 8.00
N TYR A 260 10.96 12.03 7.86
CA TYR A 260 10.93 11.14 6.70
C TYR A 260 9.55 10.51 6.52
N ALA A 261 8.99 9.94 7.59
CA ALA A 261 7.70 9.26 7.58
C ALA A 261 6.52 10.17 7.24
N SER A 262 6.58 11.45 7.63
CA SER A 262 5.51 12.41 7.35
C SER A 262 5.67 13.03 5.97
N ILE A 263 6.86 13.56 5.65
CA ILE A 263 7.10 14.32 4.40
C ILE A 263 7.18 13.38 3.20
N VAL A 264 8.02 12.36 3.25
CA VAL A 264 8.27 11.48 2.09
C VAL A 264 7.05 10.59 1.84
N MET A 265 6.49 9.98 2.88
CA MET A 265 5.36 9.08 2.68
C MET A 265 4.07 9.84 2.36
N SER A 266 3.76 10.91 3.09
CA SER A 266 2.49 11.62 2.86
C SER A 266 2.59 12.55 1.65
N GLY A 267 3.73 13.20 1.44
CA GLY A 267 3.93 14.12 0.32
C GLY A 267 4.25 13.44 -0.99
N MET A 268 5.32 12.64 -1.03
CA MET A 268 5.79 12.04 -2.28
C MET A 268 5.04 10.75 -2.61
N VAL A 269 4.96 9.80 -1.67
CA VAL A 269 4.40 8.47 -1.97
C VAL A 269 2.91 8.54 -2.31
N ILE A 270 2.10 9.29 -1.55
CA ILE A 270 0.67 9.47 -1.87
C ILE A 270 0.49 10.15 -3.22
N ALA A 271 1.26 11.20 -3.51
CA ALA A 271 1.18 11.92 -4.79
C ALA A 271 1.52 11.03 -5.98
N VAL A 272 2.65 10.32 -5.91
CA VAL A 272 3.10 9.40 -6.96
C VAL A 272 2.13 8.24 -7.13
N ASN A 273 1.62 7.65 -6.03
CA ASN A 273 0.62 6.60 -6.11
C ASN A 273 -0.68 7.10 -6.74
N ALA A 274 -1.18 8.26 -6.34
CA ALA A 274 -2.38 8.86 -6.93
C ALA A 274 -2.19 9.12 -8.44
N TRP A 275 -1.06 9.70 -8.83
CA TRP A 275 -0.72 9.94 -10.24
C TRP A 275 -0.59 8.65 -11.05
N CYS A 276 0.05 7.62 -10.49
CA CYS A 276 0.18 6.31 -11.13
C CYS A 276 -1.17 5.59 -11.26
N VAL A 277 -2.04 5.69 -10.24
CA VAL A 277 -3.41 5.16 -10.29
C VAL A 277 -4.23 5.86 -11.37
N GLU A 278 -4.14 7.17 -11.49
CA GLU A 278 -4.86 7.93 -12.51
C GLU A 278 -4.32 7.64 -13.92
N SER A 279 -3.00 7.53 -14.08
CA SER A 279 -2.34 7.37 -15.38
C SER A 279 -2.39 5.93 -15.92
N ARG A 280 -2.31 4.93 -15.05
CA ARG A 280 -2.10 3.51 -15.41
C ARG A 280 -3.02 2.55 -14.67
N GLY A 281 -3.89 3.06 -13.80
CA GLY A 281 -4.79 2.27 -12.97
C GLY A 281 -4.14 1.81 -11.66
N PRO A 282 -4.97 1.47 -10.65
CA PRO A 282 -4.49 1.00 -9.33
C PRO A 282 -3.71 -0.31 -9.44
N LEU A 283 -3.99 -1.06 -10.49
CA LEU A 283 -3.36 -2.33 -10.82
C LEU A 283 -1.86 -2.22 -11.12
N PHE A 284 -1.42 -1.10 -11.69
CA PHE A 284 -0.01 -0.85 -11.96
C PHE A 284 0.77 -0.65 -10.66
N VAL A 285 0.20 0.12 -9.72
CA VAL A 285 0.82 0.42 -8.43
C VAL A 285 1.05 -0.85 -7.60
N SER A 286 0.05 -1.74 -7.51
CA SER A 286 0.11 -2.94 -6.67
C SER A 286 1.18 -3.96 -7.12
N VAL A 287 1.59 -3.94 -8.38
CA VAL A 287 2.62 -4.86 -8.91
C VAL A 287 3.97 -4.63 -8.26
N PHE A 288 4.24 -3.40 -7.84
CA PHE A 288 5.52 -3.03 -7.27
C PHE A 288 5.61 -3.32 -5.76
N SER A 289 4.50 -3.62 -5.07
CA SER A 289 4.51 -3.78 -3.60
C SER A 289 5.53 -4.79 -3.08
N PRO A 290 5.77 -5.95 -3.72
CA PRO A 290 6.81 -6.88 -3.27
C PRO A 290 8.25 -6.42 -3.47
N VAL A 291 8.50 -5.38 -4.29
CA VAL A 291 9.83 -4.78 -4.40
C VAL A 291 10.26 -4.22 -3.05
N ALA A 292 9.34 -3.61 -2.29
CA ALA A 292 9.63 -3.14 -0.94
C ALA A 292 10.08 -4.29 -0.03
N LEU A 293 9.44 -5.46 -0.09
CA LEU A 293 9.86 -6.63 0.68
C LEU A 293 11.30 -7.06 0.35
N VAL A 294 11.64 -7.15 -0.93
CA VAL A 294 13.00 -7.53 -1.35
C VAL A 294 14.03 -6.52 -0.86
N VAL A 295 13.74 -5.22 -0.99
CA VAL A 295 14.64 -4.16 -0.52
C VAL A 295 14.77 -4.18 1.00
N VAL A 296 13.67 -4.38 1.75
CA VAL A 296 13.73 -4.51 3.23
C VAL A 296 14.53 -5.73 3.64
N ALA A 297 14.37 -6.88 2.97
CA ALA A 297 15.13 -8.08 3.30
C ALA A 297 16.63 -7.87 3.08
N LEU A 298 17.03 -7.23 1.98
CA LEU A 298 18.43 -6.92 1.68
C LEU A 298 18.99 -5.89 2.67
N VAL A 299 18.39 -4.70 2.74
CA VAL A 299 18.90 -3.61 3.57
C VAL A 299 18.76 -3.93 5.07
N GLY A 300 17.72 -4.67 5.45
CA GLY A 300 17.53 -5.19 6.81
C GLY A 300 18.62 -6.19 7.21
N SER A 301 19.04 -7.06 6.30
CA SER A 301 20.19 -7.93 6.54
C SER A 301 21.50 -7.12 6.69
N PHE A 302 21.69 -6.06 5.90
CA PHE A 302 22.90 -5.22 5.96
C PHE A 302 22.97 -4.29 7.19
N ILE A 303 21.86 -3.63 7.54
CA ILE A 303 21.84 -2.56 8.56
C ILE A 303 21.42 -3.08 9.93
N LEU A 304 20.54 -4.08 9.99
CA LEU A 304 19.95 -4.59 11.23
C LEU A 304 20.48 -5.98 11.63
N ASN A 305 21.43 -6.53 10.89
CA ASN A 305 21.97 -7.88 11.09
C ASN A 305 20.87 -8.96 11.16
N GLU A 306 19.78 -8.79 10.39
CA GLU A 306 18.71 -9.79 10.33
C GLU A 306 19.19 -11.05 9.58
N THR A 307 19.06 -12.22 10.22
CA THR A 307 19.42 -13.51 9.62
C THR A 307 18.36 -13.95 8.61
N LEU A 308 18.77 -14.04 7.34
CA LEU A 308 17.92 -14.57 6.28
C LEU A 308 18.06 -16.10 6.24
N HIS A 309 16.93 -16.78 6.12
CA HIS A 309 16.88 -18.24 6.07
C HIS A 309 16.62 -18.69 4.62
N VAL A 310 16.91 -19.95 4.28
CA VAL A 310 16.61 -20.52 2.96
C VAL A 310 15.15 -20.28 2.52
N GLY A 311 14.19 -20.30 3.46
CA GLY A 311 12.79 -19.99 3.15
C GLY A 311 12.50 -18.57 2.74
N SER A 312 13.35 -17.62 3.14
CA SER A 312 13.27 -16.24 2.66
C SER A 312 13.55 -16.19 1.16
N ILE A 313 14.59 -16.87 0.68
CA ILE A 313 14.93 -16.92 -0.75
C ILE A 313 13.81 -17.60 -1.55
N ILE A 314 13.38 -18.78 -1.12
CA ILE A 314 12.32 -19.54 -1.79
C ILE A 314 11.03 -18.72 -1.80
N GLY A 315 10.67 -18.14 -0.66
CA GLY A 315 9.49 -17.29 -0.52
C GLY A 315 9.53 -16.08 -1.45
N THR A 316 10.67 -15.38 -1.53
CA THR A 316 10.85 -14.25 -2.46
C THR A 316 10.69 -14.67 -3.93
N VAL A 317 11.29 -15.79 -4.34
CA VAL A 317 11.15 -16.31 -5.71
C VAL A 317 9.67 -16.61 -6.04
N ILE A 318 8.96 -17.25 -5.11
CA ILE A 318 7.53 -17.56 -5.27
C ILE A 318 6.69 -16.28 -5.32
N ILE A 319 6.98 -15.27 -4.50
CA ILE A 319 6.28 -13.97 -4.51
C ILE A 319 6.47 -13.27 -5.85
N VAL A 320 7.70 -13.23 -6.38
CA VAL A 320 8.01 -12.65 -7.70
C VAL A 320 7.32 -13.44 -8.83
N GLY A 321 7.31 -14.77 -8.75
CA GLY A 321 6.57 -15.61 -9.70
C GLY A 321 5.05 -15.39 -9.64
N GLY A 322 4.47 -15.28 -8.44
CA GLY A 322 3.06 -14.99 -8.23
C GLY A 322 2.65 -13.63 -8.80
N LEU A 323 3.46 -12.61 -8.60
CA LEU A 323 3.29 -11.30 -9.24
C LEU A 323 3.27 -11.40 -10.77
N TYR A 324 4.19 -12.16 -11.35
CA TYR A 324 4.25 -12.35 -12.80
C TYR A 324 2.97 -13.01 -13.34
N LEU A 325 2.40 -13.98 -12.63
CA LEU A 325 1.13 -14.60 -12.99
C LEU A 325 -0.04 -13.61 -12.92
N VAL A 326 -0.11 -12.79 -11.86
CA VAL A 326 -1.13 -11.72 -11.73
C VAL A 326 -1.01 -10.72 -12.89
N LEU A 327 0.21 -10.31 -13.22
CA LEU A 327 0.51 -9.42 -14.33
C LEU A 327 0.09 -10.01 -15.68
N TRP A 328 0.46 -11.26 -15.93
CA TRP A 328 0.13 -11.96 -17.18
C TRP A 328 -1.38 -12.11 -17.36
N GLY A 329 -2.11 -12.49 -16.30
CA GLY A 329 -3.57 -12.58 -16.32
C GLY A 329 -4.25 -11.26 -16.66
N LYS A 330 -3.75 -10.15 -16.11
CA LYS A 330 -4.33 -8.81 -16.31
C LYS A 330 -3.94 -8.15 -17.63
N ASN A 331 -2.72 -8.39 -18.14
CA ASN A 331 -2.33 -7.97 -19.49
C ASN A 331 -3.22 -8.63 -20.55
N LYS A 332 -3.66 -9.86 -20.29
CA LYS A 332 -4.60 -10.58 -21.15
C LYS A 332 -6.01 -9.98 -21.11
N GLU A 333 -6.48 -9.49 -19.95
CA GLU A 333 -7.75 -8.75 -19.81
C GLU A 333 -7.73 -7.42 -20.60
N MET A 334 -6.65 -6.64 -20.49
CA MET A 334 -6.56 -5.37 -21.26
C MET A 334 -6.56 -5.62 -22.77
N LYS A 335 -5.88 -6.68 -23.22
CA LYS A 335 -5.87 -7.06 -24.64
C LYS A 335 -7.18 -7.66 -25.12
N SER A 336 -7.98 -8.28 -24.26
CA SER A 336 -9.31 -8.80 -24.63
C SER A 336 -10.40 -7.71 -24.65
N ILE A 337 -10.19 -6.58 -23.96
CA ILE A 337 -11.07 -5.40 -24.02
C ILE A 337 -10.82 -4.57 -25.29
N THR A 338 -9.69 -4.72 -25.99
CA THR A 338 -9.32 -3.93 -27.19
C THR A 338 -9.36 -4.68 -28.54
N PRO A 339 -10.29 -5.61 -28.79
CA PRO A 339 -10.67 -5.87 -30.18
C PRO A 339 -12.17 -6.17 -30.32
N THR A 340 -13.05 -5.22 -29.99
CA THR A 340 -14.45 -5.27 -30.45
C THR A 340 -15.20 -3.93 -30.46
N SER A 341 -14.52 -2.77 -30.41
CA SER A 341 -15.21 -1.47 -30.63
C SER A 341 -15.15 -1.00 -32.08
N ASP A 342 -14.10 -1.37 -32.84
CA ASP A 342 -13.89 -0.88 -34.21
C ASP A 342 -14.60 -1.70 -35.31
N TYR A 343 -15.30 -2.78 -34.98
CA TYR A 343 -16.02 -3.61 -35.98
C TYR A 343 -17.54 -3.41 -35.99
N ILE A 344 -18.12 -2.84 -34.93
CA ILE A 344 -19.58 -2.63 -34.85
C ILE A 344 -19.98 -1.24 -35.35
N GLU A 345 -19.10 -0.25 -35.27
CA GLU A 345 -19.41 1.11 -35.70
C GLU A 345 -19.33 1.25 -37.23
N THR A 346 -18.41 0.56 -37.90
CA THR A 346 -18.29 0.59 -39.37
C THR A 346 -19.49 -0.05 -40.07
N ASN A 347 -20.04 -1.14 -39.54
CA ASN A 347 -21.20 -1.81 -40.15
C ASN A 347 -22.54 -1.09 -39.90
N LYS A 348 -22.65 -0.25 -38.86
CA LYS A 348 -23.86 0.57 -38.64
C LYS A 348 -23.88 1.81 -39.54
N THR A 349 -22.73 2.42 -39.82
CA THR A 349 -22.65 3.59 -40.70
C THR A 349 -22.83 3.19 -42.17
N THR A 350 -22.21 2.08 -42.60
CA THR A 350 -22.37 1.58 -43.98
C THR A 350 -23.79 1.07 -44.26
N SER A 351 -24.50 0.49 -43.29
CA SER A 351 -25.88 0.04 -43.48
C SER A 351 -26.90 1.18 -43.57
N LYS A 352 -26.68 2.31 -42.87
CA LYS A 352 -27.60 3.46 -42.93
C LYS A 352 -27.47 4.25 -44.23
N ASP A 353 -26.26 4.39 -44.77
CA ASP A 353 -26.02 5.13 -46.01
C ASP A 353 -26.49 4.39 -47.27
N ILE A 354 -26.53 3.05 -47.24
CA ILE A 354 -27.05 2.24 -48.36
C ILE A 354 -28.59 2.26 -48.39
N SER A 355 -29.27 2.33 -47.23
CA SER A 355 -30.74 2.41 -47.19
C SER A 355 -31.31 3.79 -47.53
N LEU A 356 -30.57 4.88 -47.30
CA LEU A 356 -31.07 6.24 -47.57
C LEU A 356 -30.94 6.69 -49.04
N LYS A 357 -30.12 6.00 -49.85
CA LYS A 357 -29.90 6.34 -51.27
C LYS A 357 -30.88 5.67 -52.26
N ASN A 358 -31.72 4.74 -51.79
CA ASN A 358 -32.57 3.91 -52.66
C ASN A 358 -34.08 4.18 -52.54
N LEU A 359 -34.52 5.31 -51.95
CA LEU A 359 -35.93 5.70 -52.03
C LEU A 359 -36.20 6.54 -53.28
N PRO A 360 -37.06 6.08 -54.22
CA PRO A 360 -37.54 6.91 -55.32
C PRO A 360 -38.42 8.03 -54.76
N THR A 361 -38.17 9.25 -55.25
CA THR A 361 -38.99 10.43 -55.00
C THR A 361 -40.41 10.19 -55.52
N LEU A 362 -41.36 9.95 -54.61
CA LEU A 362 -42.78 9.90 -54.93
C LEU A 362 -43.28 11.33 -55.12
N SER A 363 -43.58 11.73 -56.37
CA SER A 363 -44.23 12.99 -56.67
C SER A 363 -45.68 12.95 -56.18
N THR A 364 -46.06 13.82 -55.25
CA THR A 364 -47.46 14.07 -54.92
C THR A 364 -47.97 15.24 -55.76
N ASN A 365 -48.72 14.91 -56.81
CA ASN A 365 -49.62 15.82 -57.52
C ASN A 365 -51.07 15.57 -57.04
N VAL A 366 -51.68 16.63 -56.50
CA VAL A 366 -53.09 17.08 -56.70
C VAL A 366 -54.19 16.24 -56.00
N PRO A 367 -55.34 16.82 -55.59
CA PRO A 367 -55.87 18.17 -55.87
C PRO A 367 -55.85 19.19 -54.75
#